data_AF-A0A2N2C5X8-F1
#
_entry.id   AF-A0A2N2C5X8-F1
#
_cell.length_a   1.000
_cell.length_b   1.000
_cell.length_c   1.000
_cell.angle_alpha   90.00
_cell.angle_beta   90.00
_cell.angle_gamma   90.00
#
_symmetry.space_group_name_H-M   'P 1'
#
loop_
_entity.id
_entity.type
_entity.pdbx_description
1 polymer ?
#
loop_
_entity_poly.entity_id
_entity_poly.type
_entity_poly.pdbx_seq_one_letter_code
_entity_poly.pdbx_strand_id
1 'polypeptide(L)'
;MSIEFYYMFIIQGESMEKLKALYTPFLKLFDKIRLFLDKKNHIEESVVGGIDIDLEQLYEDPEIAIQVQQRYIKTMDDIEKHKEKYKSVVNEITTMQRIELMSGRGKAELEKLCKVYSETLVKKGEFKDKIHGQGIRTVDYLEQYEDQMDKIIEMMKGHEKNQSMVKQDLAYLESEKSELLYQSSRLKSAYKFVRHAFIVVAMLTAFAALILTIFFFVNKRPILLEAMISMVAIIVATVWVYIFRRYLVYEISKNQKMMKRTIELTNKTKIKFINNQSVIDFQCKKYRIDSSEMLELRWENYKNRMHAERQYKNISNSIAAMMSDIEDLLEKNGIGEVDFILDHMDYFATGKGRKILLDKHIAKKEELYLSLQKAERESGMMNLVLTNYKSHTSHEKWKEK
;
A
#
# COMPACT_ATOMS: atom_id res chain seq x y z
N MET A 1 85.83 -6.08 -31.98
CA MET A 1 86.96 -5.29 -32.53
C MET A 1 87.13 -5.82 -33.95
N SER A 2 86.41 -5.29 -34.95
CA SER A 2 86.66 -4.03 -35.68
C SER A 2 88.09 -3.93 -36.20
N ILE A 3 88.23 -3.47 -37.47
CA ILE A 3 89.47 -3.01 -38.15
C ILE A 3 90.26 -4.19 -38.75
N GLU A 4 90.56 -4.33 -40.04
CA GLU A 4 90.66 -3.37 -41.15
C GLU A 4 90.85 -4.09 -42.51
N PHE A 5 90.42 -3.43 -43.60
CA PHE A 5 91.18 -3.10 -44.83
C PHE A 5 92.22 -4.14 -45.36
N TYR A 6 92.40 -4.44 -46.65
CA TYR A 6 92.07 -3.77 -47.90
C TYR A 6 92.52 -4.73 -49.04
N TYR A 7 91.72 -4.82 -50.11
CA TYR A 7 92.16 -4.82 -51.51
C TYR A 7 92.97 -6.00 -52.10
N MET A 8 92.27 -6.82 -52.88
CA MET A 8 92.52 -7.11 -54.31
C MET A 8 91.35 -8.00 -54.74
N PHE A 9 90.48 -7.69 -55.71
CA PHE A 9 90.63 -6.92 -56.93
C PHE A 9 89.21 -6.47 -57.35
N ILE A 10 89.03 -5.19 -57.61
CA ILE A 10 87.80 -4.65 -58.22
C ILE A 10 87.90 -4.86 -59.73
N ILE A 11 86.75 -5.16 -60.35
CA ILE A 11 86.30 -4.90 -61.74
C ILE A 11 85.64 -6.17 -62.31
N GLN A 12 84.33 -6.31 -62.06
CA GLN A 12 83.31 -6.32 -63.14
C GLN A 12 81.92 -6.24 -62.51
N GLY A 13 81.49 -5.00 -62.26
CA GLY A 13 80.21 -4.60 -61.69
C GLY A 13 79.01 -4.67 -62.66
N GLU A 14 78.96 -5.62 -63.57
CA GLU A 14 77.81 -5.80 -64.50
C GLU A 14 76.97 -7.05 -64.23
N SER A 15 77.42 -7.94 -63.34
CA SER A 15 76.73 -9.21 -63.02
C SER A 15 75.73 -9.09 -61.86
N MET A 16 75.96 -8.19 -60.89
CA MET A 16 75.12 -8.06 -59.69
C MET A 16 73.85 -7.22 -59.90
N GLU A 17 73.83 -6.27 -60.85
CA GLU A 17 72.61 -5.50 -61.17
C GLU A 17 71.58 -6.33 -61.95
N LYS A 18 72.03 -7.21 -62.86
CA LYS A 18 71.15 -8.10 -63.62
C LYS A 18 70.51 -9.18 -62.72
N LEU A 19 71.23 -9.68 -61.73
CA LEU A 19 70.69 -10.60 -60.71
C LEU A 19 69.70 -9.90 -59.76
N LYS A 20 69.95 -8.64 -59.37
CA LYS A 20 69.00 -7.84 -58.58
C LYS A 20 67.72 -7.54 -59.36
N ALA A 21 67.81 -7.15 -60.63
CA ALA A 21 66.64 -6.86 -61.46
C ALA A 21 65.73 -8.07 -61.69
N LEU A 22 66.28 -9.29 -61.75
CA LEU A 22 65.51 -10.52 -61.94
C LEU A 22 64.71 -10.96 -60.70
N TYR A 23 65.24 -10.73 -59.48
CA TYR A 23 64.60 -11.17 -58.23
C TYR A 23 63.74 -10.11 -57.54
N THR A 24 63.87 -8.82 -57.89
CA THR A 24 63.10 -7.73 -57.24
C THR A 24 61.57 -7.85 -57.39
N PRO A 25 61.01 -8.27 -58.55
CA PRO A 25 59.57 -8.50 -58.68
C PRO A 25 59.11 -9.72 -57.87
N PHE A 26 59.94 -10.78 -57.81
CA PHE A 26 59.68 -11.99 -57.03
C PHE A 26 59.71 -11.73 -55.53
N LEU A 27 60.66 -10.93 -55.04
CA LEU A 27 60.75 -10.48 -53.65
C LEU A 27 59.56 -9.59 -53.27
N LYS A 28 59.13 -8.68 -54.14
CA LYS A 28 57.92 -7.87 -53.89
C LYS A 28 56.64 -8.71 -53.90
N LEU A 29 56.56 -9.76 -54.71
CA LEU A 29 55.44 -10.70 -54.72
C LEU A 29 55.44 -11.55 -53.45
N PHE A 30 56.61 -12.05 -53.02
CA PHE A 30 56.79 -12.79 -51.77
C PHE A 30 56.53 -11.92 -50.55
N ASP A 31 56.94 -10.65 -50.54
CA ASP A 31 56.64 -9.71 -49.45
C ASP A 31 55.15 -9.36 -49.42
N LYS A 32 54.47 -9.29 -50.57
CA LYS A 32 53.00 -9.10 -50.62
C LYS A 32 52.24 -10.33 -50.16
N ILE A 33 52.70 -11.52 -50.55
CA ILE A 33 52.14 -12.81 -50.11
C ILE A 33 52.42 -13.04 -48.62
N ARG A 34 53.62 -12.68 -48.14
CA ARG A 34 54.01 -12.71 -46.73
C ARG A 34 53.19 -11.71 -45.94
N LEU A 35 53.04 -10.45 -46.35
CA LEU A 35 52.14 -9.50 -45.68
C LEU A 35 50.68 -9.95 -45.72
N PHE A 36 50.24 -10.67 -46.75
CA PHE A 36 48.87 -11.19 -46.82
C PHE A 36 48.68 -12.42 -45.91
N LEU A 37 49.69 -13.29 -45.78
CA LEU A 37 49.74 -14.42 -44.85
C LEU A 37 49.90 -13.95 -43.40
N ASP A 38 50.74 -12.96 -43.14
CA ASP A 38 51.00 -12.37 -41.83
C ASP A 38 49.78 -11.56 -41.35
N LYS A 39 49.08 -10.89 -42.26
CA LYS A 39 47.79 -10.25 -41.98
C LYS A 39 46.68 -11.27 -41.79
N LYS A 40 46.72 -12.44 -42.45
CA LYS A 40 45.77 -13.54 -42.23
C LYS A 40 46.02 -14.22 -40.87
N ASN A 41 47.29 -14.46 -40.51
CA ASN A 41 47.72 -15.02 -39.23
C ASN A 41 47.41 -14.05 -38.07
N HIS A 42 47.68 -12.74 -38.20
CA HIS A 42 47.31 -11.75 -37.18
C HIS A 42 45.80 -11.52 -37.06
N ILE A 43 45.01 -11.74 -38.13
CA ILE A 43 43.55 -11.74 -38.05
C ILE A 43 43.04 -13.04 -37.38
N GLU A 44 43.72 -14.18 -37.57
CA GLU A 44 43.43 -15.44 -36.88
C GLU A 44 43.76 -15.34 -35.38
N GLU A 45 44.87 -14.70 -35.02
CA GLU A 45 45.39 -14.50 -33.66
C GLU A 45 44.58 -13.48 -32.84
N SER A 46 43.91 -12.52 -33.49
CA SER A 46 43.13 -11.47 -32.80
C SER A 46 41.64 -11.74 -32.62
N VAL A 47 41.09 -12.81 -33.24
CA VAL A 47 39.62 -12.99 -33.37
C VAL A 47 39.04 -14.02 -32.39
N VAL A 48 39.83 -14.93 -31.83
CA VAL A 48 39.34 -15.82 -30.75
C VAL A 48 39.49 -15.10 -29.41
N GLY A 49 38.66 -14.09 -29.18
CA GLY A 49 38.56 -13.41 -27.89
C GLY A 49 38.32 -14.43 -26.75
N GLY A 50 39.41 -14.79 -26.06
CA GLY A 50 39.43 -15.61 -24.86
C GLY A 50 40.01 -17.02 -24.98
N ILE A 51 40.58 -17.45 -26.11
CA ILE A 51 41.48 -18.62 -26.13
C ILE A 51 42.70 -18.24 -26.98
N ASP A 52 43.83 -18.01 -26.32
CA ASP A 52 45.14 -17.96 -26.98
C ASP A 52 45.41 -19.37 -27.51
N ILE A 53 45.03 -19.65 -28.75
CA ILE A 53 45.38 -20.90 -29.41
C ILE A 53 46.51 -20.57 -30.37
N ASP A 54 47.72 -20.90 -29.94
CA ASP A 54 48.84 -21.00 -30.85
C ASP A 54 48.51 -22.14 -31.85
N LEU A 55 48.52 -21.85 -33.15
CA LEU A 55 48.10 -22.79 -34.19
C LEU A 55 48.93 -24.08 -34.17
N GLU A 56 50.15 -24.04 -33.64
CA GLU A 56 51.01 -25.20 -33.39
C GLU A 56 50.49 -26.11 -32.24
N GLN A 57 49.90 -25.56 -31.18
CA GLN A 57 49.40 -26.32 -30.02
C GLN A 57 48.05 -27.01 -30.29
N LEU A 58 47.25 -26.49 -31.23
CA LEU A 58 45.96 -27.09 -31.60
C LEU A 58 46.13 -28.51 -32.18
N TYR A 59 47.26 -28.79 -32.82
CA TYR A 59 47.56 -30.10 -33.40
C TYR A 59 48.19 -31.07 -32.39
N GLU A 60 48.71 -30.57 -31.27
CA GLU A 60 49.35 -31.38 -30.22
C GLU A 60 48.38 -31.86 -29.13
N ASP A 61 47.29 -31.14 -28.85
CA ASP A 61 46.32 -31.49 -27.79
C ASP A 61 44.86 -31.65 -28.31
N PRO A 62 44.29 -32.87 -28.27
CA PRO A 62 42.92 -33.13 -28.70
C PRO A 62 41.84 -32.49 -27.81
N GLU A 63 42.13 -32.12 -26.55
CA GLU A 63 41.15 -31.45 -25.68
C GLU A 63 40.80 -30.05 -26.18
N ILE A 64 41.76 -29.32 -26.75
CA ILE A 64 41.55 -27.98 -27.31
C ILE A 64 40.60 -28.04 -28.52
N ALA A 65 40.75 -29.06 -29.37
CA ALA A 65 39.85 -29.28 -30.51
C ALA A 65 38.41 -29.58 -30.05
N ILE A 66 38.23 -30.36 -28.97
CA ILE A 66 36.91 -30.64 -28.38
C ILE A 66 36.29 -29.36 -27.80
N GLN A 67 37.08 -28.53 -27.10
CA GLN A 67 36.61 -27.25 -26.55
C GLN A 67 36.17 -26.27 -27.66
N VAL A 68 36.95 -26.15 -28.74
CA VAL A 68 36.59 -25.34 -29.91
C VAL A 68 35.33 -25.88 -30.58
N GLN A 69 35.16 -27.19 -30.67
CA GLN A 69 33.95 -27.80 -31.22
C GLN A 69 32.72 -27.55 -30.33
N GLN A 70 32.84 -27.66 -29.01
CA GLN A 70 31.76 -27.35 -28.07
C GLN A 70 31.38 -25.87 -28.13
N ARG A 71 32.36 -24.97 -28.19
CA ARG A 71 32.13 -23.52 -28.34
C ARG A 71 31.45 -23.22 -29.68
N TYR A 72 31.87 -23.88 -30.76
CA TYR A 72 31.25 -23.76 -32.08
C TYR A 72 29.76 -24.16 -32.07
N ILE A 73 29.42 -25.31 -31.48
CA ILE A 73 28.03 -25.78 -31.36
C ILE A 73 27.20 -24.81 -30.53
N LYS A 74 27.75 -24.30 -29.42
CA LYS A 74 27.07 -23.30 -28.58
C LYS A 74 26.83 -21.99 -29.35
N THR A 75 27.85 -21.49 -30.05
CA THR A 75 27.74 -20.27 -30.87
C THR A 75 26.73 -20.45 -32.00
N MET A 76 26.62 -21.66 -32.58
CA MET A 76 25.60 -21.99 -33.59
C MET A 76 24.17 -21.91 -33.03
N ASP A 77 23.92 -22.52 -31.88
CA ASP A 77 22.62 -22.42 -31.18
C ASP A 77 22.29 -20.96 -30.81
N ASP A 78 23.29 -20.22 -30.33
CA ASP A 78 23.12 -18.79 -30.05
C ASP A 78 22.81 -17.99 -31.33
N ILE A 79 23.46 -18.29 -32.47
CA ILE A 79 23.16 -17.65 -33.76
C ILE A 79 21.71 -17.93 -34.20
N GLU A 80 21.23 -19.17 -34.07
CA GLU A 80 19.85 -19.51 -34.42
C GLU A 80 18.84 -18.74 -33.57
N LYS A 81 19.03 -18.69 -32.25
CA LYS A 81 18.20 -17.89 -31.33
C LYS A 81 18.24 -16.40 -31.65
N HIS A 82 19.41 -15.85 -32.01
CA HIS A 82 19.54 -14.46 -32.41
C HIS A 82 18.87 -14.18 -33.77
N LYS A 83 18.92 -15.13 -34.72
CA LYS A 83 18.21 -15.05 -36.01
C LYS A 83 16.70 -14.99 -35.81
N GLU A 84 16.16 -15.83 -34.91
CA GLU A 84 14.72 -15.81 -34.58
C GLU A 84 14.31 -14.47 -33.96
N LYS A 85 15.06 -13.98 -32.96
CA LYS A 85 14.82 -12.66 -32.35
C LYS A 85 14.90 -11.52 -33.37
N TYR A 86 15.90 -11.57 -34.25
CA TYR A 86 16.06 -10.58 -35.32
C TYR A 86 14.85 -10.59 -36.25
N LYS A 87 14.41 -11.77 -36.68
CA LYS A 87 13.22 -11.93 -37.53
C LYS A 87 11.95 -11.39 -36.84
N SER A 88 11.77 -11.67 -35.54
CA SER A 88 10.67 -11.11 -34.74
C SER A 88 10.67 -9.58 -34.76
N VAL A 89 11.81 -8.95 -34.44
CA VAL A 89 11.92 -7.48 -34.42
C VAL A 89 11.68 -6.88 -35.82
N VAL A 90 12.13 -7.54 -36.88
CA VAL A 90 11.86 -7.10 -38.26
C VAL A 90 10.37 -7.17 -38.58
N ASN A 91 9.67 -8.22 -38.16
CA ASN A 91 8.23 -8.29 -38.34
C ASN A 91 7.50 -7.19 -37.55
N GLU A 92 7.87 -6.96 -36.29
CA GLU A 92 7.29 -5.89 -35.45
C GLU A 92 7.46 -4.50 -36.10
N ILE A 93 8.65 -4.22 -36.66
CA ILE A 93 8.92 -2.98 -37.43
C ILE A 93 8.02 -2.91 -38.66
N THR A 94 7.88 -4.03 -39.39
CA THR A 94 7.04 -4.11 -40.59
C THR A 94 5.56 -3.85 -40.23
N THR A 95 5.10 -4.40 -39.11
CA THR A 95 3.77 -4.20 -38.53
C THR A 95 3.54 -2.71 -38.22
N MET A 96 4.49 -2.05 -37.54
CA MET A 96 4.41 -0.60 -37.28
C MET A 96 4.40 0.24 -38.56
N GLN A 97 5.20 -0.12 -39.56
CA GLN A 97 5.21 0.56 -40.85
C GLN A 97 3.89 0.39 -41.60
N ARG A 98 3.26 -0.79 -41.53
CA ARG A 98 1.91 -1.02 -42.09
C ARG A 98 0.86 -0.13 -41.43
N ILE A 99 0.93 0.06 -40.12
CA ILE A 99 0.04 1.00 -39.41
C ILE A 99 0.22 2.43 -39.93
N GLU A 100 1.45 2.85 -40.19
CA GLU A 100 1.73 4.18 -40.76
C GLU A 100 1.17 4.34 -42.19
N LEU A 101 1.01 3.24 -42.93
CA LEU A 101 0.41 3.19 -44.27
C LEU A 101 -1.13 3.08 -44.25
N MET A 102 -1.76 2.91 -43.08
CA MET A 102 -3.22 2.88 -42.97
C MET A 102 -3.84 4.21 -43.41
N SER A 103 -5.11 4.16 -43.83
CA SER A 103 -5.87 5.38 -44.13
C SER A 103 -5.90 6.32 -42.92
N GLY A 104 -5.87 7.64 -43.16
CA GLY A 104 -5.91 8.64 -42.08
C GLY A 104 -7.11 8.47 -41.14
N ARG A 105 -8.22 7.90 -41.63
CA ARG A 105 -9.40 7.57 -40.83
C ARG A 105 -9.15 6.37 -39.91
N GLY A 106 -8.65 5.25 -40.43
CA GLY A 106 -8.37 4.05 -39.62
C GLY A 106 -7.28 4.29 -38.57
N LYS A 107 -6.29 5.11 -38.90
CA LYS A 107 -5.23 5.51 -37.96
C LYS A 107 -5.75 6.38 -36.82
N ALA A 108 -6.62 7.36 -37.12
CA ALA A 108 -7.25 8.19 -36.09
C ALA A 108 -8.19 7.38 -35.19
N GLU A 109 -8.86 6.37 -35.74
CA GLU A 109 -9.71 5.44 -34.99
C GLU A 109 -8.89 4.55 -34.05
N LEU A 110 -7.77 4.00 -34.52
CA LEU A 110 -6.81 3.26 -33.69
C LEU A 110 -6.26 4.14 -32.56
N GLU A 111 -5.80 5.36 -32.85
CA GLU A 111 -5.31 6.30 -31.83
C GLU A 111 -6.35 6.58 -30.76
N LYS A 112 -7.61 6.78 -31.17
CA LYS A 112 -8.71 7.02 -30.25
C LYS A 112 -8.98 5.80 -29.37
N LEU A 113 -9.05 4.60 -29.94
CA LEU A 113 -9.29 3.37 -29.19
C LEU A 113 -8.16 3.08 -28.20
N CYS A 114 -6.89 3.18 -28.64
CA CYS A 114 -5.73 2.99 -27.77
C CYS A 114 -5.68 4.03 -26.63
N LYS A 115 -6.07 5.28 -26.89
CA LYS A 115 -6.13 6.32 -25.85
C LYS A 115 -7.23 6.04 -24.82
N VAL A 116 -8.43 5.68 -25.26
CA VAL A 116 -9.54 5.34 -24.35
C VAL A 116 -9.20 4.09 -23.54
N TYR A 117 -8.52 3.11 -24.13
CA TYR A 117 -8.04 1.92 -23.46
C TYR A 117 -7.06 2.24 -22.33
N SER A 118 -6.02 3.05 -22.59
CA SER A 118 -5.02 3.39 -21.57
C SER A 118 -5.63 4.17 -20.41
N GLU A 119 -6.51 5.14 -20.68
CA GLU A 119 -7.29 5.84 -19.66
C GLU A 119 -8.17 4.89 -18.83
N THR A 120 -8.74 3.87 -19.48
CA THR A 120 -9.61 2.88 -18.83
C THR A 120 -8.81 1.88 -17.98
N LEU A 121 -7.58 1.53 -18.39
CA LEU A 121 -6.66 0.73 -17.59
C LEU A 121 -6.24 1.44 -16.30
N VAL A 122 -5.96 2.75 -16.36
CA VAL A 122 -5.65 3.55 -15.17
C VAL A 122 -6.83 3.49 -14.19
N LYS A 123 -8.06 3.72 -14.67
CA LYS A 123 -9.28 3.60 -13.85
C LYS A 123 -9.44 2.20 -13.27
N LYS A 124 -9.15 1.14 -14.05
CA LYS A 124 -9.17 -0.24 -13.56
C LYS A 124 -8.20 -0.45 -12.39
N GLY A 125 -7.00 0.14 -12.48
CA GLY A 125 -6.01 0.16 -11.40
C GLY A 125 -6.54 0.81 -10.14
N GLU A 126 -7.14 2.00 -10.25
CA GLU A 126 -7.74 2.71 -9.10
C GLU A 126 -8.81 1.90 -8.38
N PHE A 127 -9.70 1.22 -9.12
CA PHE A 127 -10.71 0.35 -8.53
C PHE A 127 -10.10 -0.93 -7.93
N LYS A 128 -9.06 -1.49 -8.56
CA LYS A 128 -8.31 -2.61 -8.01
C LYS A 128 -7.70 -2.25 -6.65
N ASP A 129 -7.10 -1.08 -6.54
CA ASP A 129 -6.48 -0.62 -5.30
C ASP A 129 -7.51 -0.34 -4.22
N LYS A 130 -8.68 0.23 -4.58
CA LYS A 130 -9.81 0.39 -3.66
C LYS A 130 -10.31 -0.95 -3.10
N ILE A 131 -10.39 -1.98 -3.95
CA ILE A 131 -10.82 -3.32 -3.54
C ILE A 131 -9.77 -3.97 -2.60
N HIS A 132 -8.47 -3.84 -2.89
CA HIS A 132 -7.41 -4.44 -2.06
C HIS A 132 -7.15 -3.67 -0.76
N GLY A 133 -7.27 -2.35 -0.76
CA GLY A 133 -7.09 -1.50 0.43
C GLY A 133 -8.18 -1.70 1.49
N GLN A 134 -9.36 -2.16 1.08
CA GLN A 134 -10.47 -2.50 1.97
C GLN A 134 -10.36 -3.98 2.37
N GLY A 135 -9.57 -4.27 3.41
CA GLY A 135 -9.19 -5.62 3.85
C GLY A 135 -10.26 -6.72 3.68
N ILE A 136 -9.85 -7.82 3.02
CA ILE A 136 -10.68 -8.93 2.52
C ILE A 136 -11.51 -9.66 3.60
N ARG A 137 -11.11 -9.61 4.88
CA ARG A 137 -11.56 -10.56 5.91
C ARG A 137 -12.81 -10.17 6.71
N THR A 138 -13.32 -8.95 6.57
CA THR A 138 -14.31 -8.42 7.53
C THR A 138 -15.75 -8.38 7.00
N VAL A 139 -15.99 -8.95 5.82
CA VAL A 139 -17.19 -8.68 5.02
C VAL A 139 -18.15 -9.87 4.89
N ASP A 140 -17.66 -11.10 5.06
CA ASP A 140 -18.38 -12.34 4.70
C ASP A 140 -19.69 -12.57 5.46
N TYR A 141 -19.81 -12.04 6.69
CA TYR A 141 -21.03 -12.16 7.49
C TYR A 141 -22.05 -11.06 7.21
N LEU A 142 -21.66 -9.96 6.57
CA LEU A 142 -22.58 -8.84 6.28
C LEU A 142 -23.52 -9.18 5.11
N GLU A 143 -23.06 -9.99 4.16
CA GLU A 143 -23.85 -10.42 3.00
C GLU A 143 -25.13 -11.15 3.43
N GLN A 144 -25.06 -11.93 4.50
CA GLN A 144 -26.20 -12.68 5.03
C GLN A 144 -27.33 -11.79 5.58
N TYR A 145 -27.02 -10.54 5.89
CA TYR A 145 -27.95 -9.58 6.47
C TYR A 145 -28.17 -8.36 5.57
N GLU A 146 -27.78 -8.41 4.29
CA GLU A 146 -27.84 -7.28 3.35
C GLU A 146 -29.23 -6.60 3.35
N ASP A 147 -30.29 -7.41 3.23
CA ASP A 147 -31.68 -6.94 3.18
C ASP A 147 -32.22 -6.32 4.49
N GLN A 148 -31.58 -6.65 5.61
CA GLN A 148 -32.04 -6.28 6.95
C GLN A 148 -31.06 -5.35 7.67
N MET A 149 -29.89 -5.06 7.08
CA MET A 149 -28.80 -4.37 7.75
C MET A 149 -29.21 -2.98 8.23
N ASP A 150 -29.91 -2.22 7.40
CA ASP A 150 -30.37 -0.88 7.75
C ASP A 150 -31.32 -0.90 8.97
N LYS A 151 -32.22 -1.90 9.04
CA LYS A 151 -33.11 -2.10 10.20
C LYS A 151 -32.33 -2.51 11.45
N ILE A 152 -31.30 -3.35 11.29
CA ILE A 152 -30.44 -3.77 12.39
C ILE A 152 -29.67 -2.58 12.97
N ILE A 153 -29.11 -1.73 12.10
CA ILE A 153 -28.41 -0.50 12.50
C ILE A 153 -29.37 0.44 13.24
N GLU A 154 -30.57 0.67 12.70
CA GLU A 154 -31.58 1.53 13.35
C GLU A 154 -31.99 0.98 14.74
N MET A 155 -32.26 -0.31 14.82
CA MET A 155 -32.58 -0.99 16.08
C MET A 155 -31.44 -0.83 17.10
N MET A 156 -30.18 -1.06 16.71
CA MET A 156 -29.03 -0.89 17.61
C MET A 156 -28.88 0.57 18.07
N LYS A 157 -28.97 1.54 17.15
CA LYS A 157 -28.97 2.97 17.50
C LYS A 157 -30.08 3.30 18.50
N GLY A 158 -31.26 2.72 18.33
CA GLY A 158 -32.37 2.84 19.27
C GLY A 158 -32.03 2.32 20.67
N HIS A 159 -31.42 1.13 20.76
CA HIS A 159 -30.99 0.55 22.03
C HIS A 159 -29.89 1.38 22.72
N GLU A 160 -28.88 1.83 21.98
CA GLU A 160 -27.80 2.68 22.51
C GLU A 160 -28.32 4.04 22.98
N LYS A 161 -29.24 4.64 22.22
CA LYS A 161 -29.90 5.88 22.61
C LYS A 161 -30.70 5.70 23.91
N ASN A 162 -31.46 4.62 24.02
CA ASN A 162 -32.20 4.29 25.25
C ASN A 162 -31.25 4.09 26.44
N GLN A 163 -30.10 3.46 26.23
CA GLN A 163 -29.08 3.29 27.26
C GLN A 163 -28.50 4.64 27.72
N SER A 164 -28.26 5.55 26.78
CA SER A 164 -27.81 6.92 27.08
C SER A 164 -28.85 7.68 27.93
N MET A 165 -30.13 7.60 27.57
CA MET A 165 -31.21 8.21 28.36
C MET A 165 -31.27 7.63 29.78
N VAL A 166 -31.22 6.29 29.92
CA VAL A 166 -31.25 5.63 31.23
C VAL A 166 -30.03 6.02 32.08
N LYS A 167 -28.86 6.20 31.46
CA LYS A 167 -27.65 6.69 32.14
C LYS A 167 -27.83 8.12 32.64
N GLN A 168 -28.43 9.00 31.84
CA GLN A 168 -28.74 10.37 32.23
C GLN A 168 -29.75 10.41 33.39
N ASP A 169 -30.82 9.63 33.32
CA ASP A 169 -31.80 9.48 34.40
C ASP A 169 -31.15 8.98 35.69
N LEU A 170 -30.23 8.01 35.57
CA LEU A 170 -29.50 7.50 36.72
C LEU A 170 -28.63 8.58 37.37
N ALA A 171 -27.90 9.36 36.57
CA ALA A 171 -27.07 10.46 37.06
C ALA A 171 -27.92 11.54 37.76
N TYR A 172 -29.09 11.86 37.20
CA TYR A 172 -30.02 12.80 37.82
C TYR A 172 -30.52 12.29 39.18
N LEU A 173 -30.97 11.03 39.26
CA LEU A 173 -31.43 10.44 40.51
C LEU A 173 -30.32 10.32 41.56
N GLU A 174 -29.08 10.06 41.15
CA GLU A 174 -27.93 10.04 42.07
C GLU A 174 -27.57 11.45 42.58
N SER A 175 -27.73 12.49 41.76
CA SER A 175 -27.63 13.89 42.19
C SER A 175 -28.72 14.25 43.19
N GLU A 176 -29.99 13.97 42.88
CA GLU A 176 -31.13 14.23 43.77
C GLU A 176 -30.96 13.50 45.12
N LYS A 177 -30.50 12.24 45.08
CA LYS A 177 -30.17 11.49 46.30
C LYS A 177 -29.09 12.20 47.13
N SER A 178 -28.03 12.71 46.50
CA SER A 178 -26.97 13.47 47.17
C SER A 178 -27.51 14.75 47.81
N GLU A 179 -28.37 15.49 47.10
CA GLU A 179 -29.02 16.69 47.63
C GLU A 179 -29.90 16.38 48.85
N LEU A 180 -30.71 15.32 48.77
CA LEU A 180 -31.55 14.88 49.89
C LEU A 180 -30.71 14.41 51.10
N LEU A 181 -29.54 13.81 50.86
CA LEU A 181 -28.59 13.43 51.93
C LEU A 181 -28.03 14.68 52.61
N TYR A 182 -27.61 15.67 51.82
CA TYR A 182 -27.13 16.95 52.32
C TYR A 182 -28.21 17.68 53.13
N GLN A 183 -29.44 17.77 52.60
CA GLN A 183 -30.58 18.35 53.30
C GLN A 183 -30.89 17.59 54.60
N SER A 184 -30.82 16.25 54.60
CA SER A 184 -30.99 15.44 55.80
C SER A 184 -29.96 15.79 56.87
N SER A 185 -28.70 15.95 56.49
CA SER A 185 -27.62 16.31 57.41
C SER A 185 -27.84 17.70 58.01
N ARG A 186 -28.21 18.67 57.16
CA ARG A 186 -28.52 20.05 57.56
C ARG A 186 -29.71 20.11 58.52
N LEU A 187 -30.81 19.43 58.20
CA LEU A 187 -32.00 19.36 59.05
C LEU A 187 -31.71 18.67 60.39
N LYS A 188 -30.90 17.61 60.41
CA LYS A 188 -30.48 16.93 61.64
C LYS A 188 -29.60 17.83 62.51
N SER A 189 -28.71 18.62 61.90
CA SER A 189 -27.90 19.62 62.61
C SER A 189 -28.79 20.73 63.19
N ALA A 190 -29.70 21.29 62.40
CA ALA A 190 -30.66 22.30 62.87
C ALA A 190 -31.54 21.77 64.01
N TYR A 191 -32.02 20.53 63.91
CA TYR A 191 -32.79 19.89 64.98
C TYR A 191 -31.98 19.75 66.27
N LYS A 192 -30.70 19.36 66.17
CA LYS A 192 -29.79 19.34 67.33
C LYS A 192 -29.61 20.74 67.90
N PHE A 193 -29.41 21.76 67.08
CA PHE A 193 -29.28 23.15 67.53
C PHE A 193 -30.53 23.60 68.31
N VAL A 194 -31.73 23.37 67.78
CA VAL A 194 -33.00 23.71 68.45
C VAL A 194 -33.17 22.97 69.78
N ARG A 195 -32.74 21.71 69.85
CA ARG A 195 -32.74 20.95 71.10
C ARG A 195 -31.84 21.61 72.16
N HIS A 196 -30.66 22.08 71.78
CA HIS A 196 -29.78 22.79 72.72
C HIS A 196 -30.34 24.18 73.06
N ALA A 197 -30.89 24.90 72.08
CA ALA A 197 -31.53 26.19 72.31
C ALA A 197 -32.69 26.10 73.32
N PHE A 198 -33.51 25.04 73.25
CA PHE A 198 -34.54 24.79 74.25
C PHE A 198 -33.98 24.66 75.68
N ILE A 199 -32.89 23.91 75.85
CA ILE A 199 -32.21 23.74 77.14
C ILE A 199 -31.66 25.10 77.64
N VAL A 200 -31.06 25.89 76.75
CA VAL A 200 -30.55 27.24 77.09
C VAL A 200 -31.68 28.19 77.49
N VAL A 201 -32.78 28.24 76.73
CA VAL A 201 -33.95 29.07 77.06
C VAL A 201 -34.53 28.66 78.41
N ALA A 202 -34.63 27.35 78.70
CA ALA A 202 -35.09 26.86 80.00
C ALA A 202 -34.16 27.30 81.15
N MET A 203 -32.83 27.21 80.96
CA MET A 203 -31.85 27.68 81.95
C MET A 203 -31.93 29.20 82.17
N LEU A 204 -32.01 30.00 81.11
CA LEU A 204 -32.16 31.46 81.19
C LEU A 204 -33.45 31.85 81.90
N THR A 205 -34.54 31.13 81.61
CA THR A 205 -35.84 31.35 82.27
C THR A 205 -35.76 31.07 83.77
N ALA A 206 -35.13 29.96 84.17
CA ALA A 206 -34.91 29.62 85.57
C ALA A 206 -34.04 30.66 86.29
N PHE A 207 -32.98 31.13 85.64
CA PHE A 207 -32.09 32.16 86.18
C PHE A 207 -32.80 33.52 86.33
N ALA A 208 -33.59 33.92 85.33
CA ALA A 208 -34.41 35.14 85.40
C ALA A 208 -35.44 35.08 86.53
N ALA A 209 -36.10 33.93 86.73
CA ALA A 209 -37.02 33.72 87.83
C ALA A 209 -36.34 33.84 89.21
N LEU A 210 -35.11 33.32 89.34
CA LEU A 210 -34.30 33.42 90.56
C LEU A 210 -33.96 34.89 90.87
N ILE A 211 -33.49 35.65 89.89
CA ILE A 211 -33.18 37.09 90.05
C ILE A 211 -34.42 37.88 90.47
N LEU A 212 -35.55 37.68 89.79
CA LEU A 212 -36.82 38.33 90.13
C LEU A 212 -37.26 38.02 91.56
N THR A 213 -37.05 36.78 92.01
CA THR A 213 -37.35 36.35 93.38
C THR A 213 -36.46 37.09 94.39
N ILE A 214 -35.16 37.19 94.16
CA ILE A 214 -34.25 37.95 95.04
C ILE A 214 -34.64 39.43 95.09
N PHE A 215 -34.91 40.04 93.94
CA PHE A 215 -35.30 41.45 93.86
C PHE A 215 -36.60 41.74 94.63
N PHE A 216 -37.53 40.79 94.65
CA PHE A 216 -38.77 40.85 95.44
C PHE A 216 -38.52 40.94 96.94
N PHE A 217 -37.59 40.13 97.45
CA PHE A 217 -37.25 40.16 98.88
C PHE A 217 -36.46 41.43 99.28
N VAL A 218 -35.60 41.95 98.40
CA VAL A 218 -34.70 43.07 98.73
C VAL A 218 -35.39 44.43 98.65
N ASN A 219 -36.13 44.73 97.59
CA ASN A 219 -36.51 46.11 97.27
C ASN A 219 -37.88 46.59 97.79
N LYS A 220 -38.73 45.70 98.35
CA LYS A 220 -40.09 46.03 98.88
C LYS A 220 -40.97 46.89 97.94
N ARG A 221 -40.62 47.01 96.65
CA ARG A 221 -41.38 47.71 95.61
C ARG A 221 -42.18 46.70 94.78
N PRO A 222 -43.30 47.10 94.16
CA PRO A 222 -44.06 46.20 93.30
C PRO A 222 -43.28 45.90 92.00
N ILE A 223 -42.90 44.62 91.78
CA ILE A 223 -42.16 44.12 90.59
C ILE A 223 -43.12 43.62 89.50
N LEU A 224 -44.35 44.13 89.51
CA LEU A 224 -45.42 43.60 88.67
C LEU A 224 -45.12 43.85 87.18
N LEU A 225 -44.56 45.00 86.83
CA LEU A 225 -44.28 45.38 85.45
C LEU A 225 -43.17 44.50 84.83
N GLU A 226 -42.07 44.31 85.55
CA GLU A 226 -40.93 43.49 85.12
C GLU A 226 -41.32 42.00 85.04
N ALA A 227 -42.14 41.52 85.98
CA ALA A 227 -42.67 40.16 85.96
C ALA A 227 -43.60 39.92 84.76
N MET A 228 -44.46 40.90 84.41
CA MET A 228 -45.33 40.78 83.23
C MET A 228 -44.53 40.75 81.91
N ILE A 229 -43.51 41.60 81.77
CA ILE A 229 -42.65 41.62 80.57
C ILE A 229 -41.90 40.30 80.40
N SER A 230 -41.31 39.78 81.49
CA SER A 230 -40.61 38.49 81.45
C SER A 230 -41.55 37.31 81.13
N MET A 231 -42.77 37.30 81.67
CA MET A 231 -43.78 36.28 81.36
C MET A 231 -44.14 36.28 79.87
N VAL A 232 -44.38 37.45 79.28
CA VAL A 232 -44.66 37.56 77.83
C VAL A 232 -43.47 37.07 77.00
N ALA A 233 -42.24 37.44 77.38
CA ALA A 233 -41.04 36.99 76.68
C ALA A 233 -40.87 35.46 76.71
N ILE A 234 -41.13 34.83 77.86
CA ILE A 234 -41.07 33.36 78.02
C ILE A 234 -42.11 32.68 77.13
N ILE A 235 -43.34 33.18 77.10
CA ILE A 235 -44.42 32.64 76.26
C ILE A 235 -44.02 32.71 74.79
N VAL A 236 -43.56 33.88 74.32
CA VAL A 236 -43.15 34.08 72.92
C VAL A 236 -41.98 33.16 72.54
N ALA A 237 -40.94 33.07 73.39
CA ALA A 237 -39.79 32.21 73.15
C ALA A 237 -40.19 30.72 73.08
N THR A 238 -41.05 30.28 74.00
CA THR A 238 -41.52 28.89 74.06
C THR A 238 -42.36 28.53 72.84
N VAL A 239 -43.29 29.40 72.44
CA VAL A 239 -44.12 29.23 71.24
C VAL A 239 -43.25 29.18 69.98
N TRP A 240 -42.25 30.07 69.87
CA TRP A 240 -41.35 30.10 68.72
C TRP A 240 -40.53 28.80 68.59
N VAL A 241 -39.93 28.32 69.69
CA VAL A 241 -39.18 27.05 69.70
C VAL A 241 -40.09 25.86 69.39
N TYR A 242 -41.32 25.86 69.91
CA TYR A 242 -42.29 24.80 69.62
C TYR A 242 -42.66 24.73 68.14
N ILE A 243 -43.00 25.86 67.53
CA ILE A 243 -43.34 25.94 66.10
C ILE A 243 -42.15 25.52 65.25
N PHE A 244 -40.96 26.05 65.54
CA PHE A 244 -39.76 25.75 64.77
C PHE A 244 -39.34 24.27 64.89
N ARG A 245 -39.46 23.68 66.08
CA ARG A 245 -39.26 22.23 66.28
C ARG A 245 -40.26 21.42 65.45
N ARG A 246 -41.54 21.77 65.47
CA ARG A 246 -42.59 21.08 64.71
C ARG A 246 -42.30 21.14 63.20
N TYR A 247 -41.90 22.30 62.70
CA TYR A 247 -41.48 22.50 61.32
C TYR A 247 -40.31 21.59 60.94
N LEU A 248 -39.25 21.54 61.76
CA LEU A 248 -38.09 20.68 61.50
C LEU A 248 -38.44 19.19 61.51
N VAL A 249 -39.29 18.73 62.44
CA VAL A 249 -39.73 17.33 62.48
C VAL A 249 -40.52 16.97 61.22
N TYR A 250 -41.38 17.87 60.76
CA TYR A 250 -42.13 17.69 59.51
C TYR A 250 -41.20 17.61 58.30
N GLU A 251 -40.28 18.56 58.14
CA GLU A 251 -39.31 18.58 57.03
C GLU A 251 -38.38 17.35 57.06
N ILE A 252 -37.95 16.89 58.23
CA ILE A 252 -37.18 15.64 58.36
C ILE A 252 -38.00 14.45 57.84
N SER A 253 -39.26 14.32 58.24
CA SER A 253 -40.13 13.22 57.80
C SER A 253 -40.38 13.28 56.29
N LYS A 254 -40.62 14.47 55.74
CA LYS A 254 -40.78 14.70 54.31
C LYS A 254 -39.51 14.31 53.53
N ASN A 255 -38.35 14.78 53.97
CA ASN A 255 -37.06 14.44 53.36
C ASN A 255 -36.78 12.93 53.41
N GLN A 256 -37.13 12.25 54.51
CA GLN A 256 -37.02 10.79 54.61
C GLN A 256 -37.93 10.05 53.62
N LYS A 257 -39.16 10.53 53.41
CA LYS A 257 -40.08 9.95 52.41
C LYS A 257 -39.55 10.15 50.99
N MET A 258 -39.08 11.36 50.67
CA MET A 258 -38.46 11.66 49.37
C MET A 258 -37.22 10.78 49.15
N MET A 259 -36.33 10.68 50.13
CA MET A 259 -35.14 9.82 50.07
C MET A 259 -35.49 8.36 49.75
N LYS A 260 -36.49 7.79 50.44
CA LYS A 260 -36.93 6.41 50.19
C LYS A 260 -37.41 6.22 48.76
N ARG A 261 -38.22 7.17 48.25
CA ARG A 261 -38.72 7.15 46.87
C ARG A 261 -37.58 7.28 45.86
N THR A 262 -36.65 8.20 46.06
CA THR A 262 -35.49 8.38 45.18
C THR A 262 -34.64 7.11 45.15
N ILE A 263 -34.36 6.47 46.30
CA ILE A 263 -33.64 5.18 46.35
C ILE A 263 -34.38 4.09 45.57
N GLU A 264 -35.70 3.99 45.72
CA GLU A 264 -36.51 3.02 44.98
C GLU A 264 -36.43 3.26 43.47
N LEU A 265 -36.58 4.51 43.02
CA LEU A 265 -36.47 4.90 41.61
C LEU A 265 -35.06 4.64 41.08
N THR A 266 -34.01 5.01 41.82
CA THR A 266 -32.61 4.73 41.45
C THR A 266 -32.41 3.23 41.25
N ASN A 267 -32.91 2.38 42.15
CA ASN A 267 -32.77 0.93 42.03
C ASN A 267 -33.53 0.38 40.81
N LYS A 268 -34.74 0.86 40.56
CA LYS A 268 -35.50 0.49 39.34
C LYS A 268 -34.75 0.89 38.07
N THR A 269 -34.17 2.09 38.03
CA THR A 269 -33.37 2.58 36.89
C THR A 269 -32.07 1.80 36.73
N LYS A 270 -31.40 1.38 37.83
CA LYS A 270 -30.23 0.49 37.78
C LYS A 270 -30.55 -0.87 37.17
N ILE A 271 -31.69 -1.47 37.52
CA ILE A 271 -32.14 -2.73 36.90
C ILE A 271 -32.38 -2.52 35.40
N LYS A 272 -33.06 -1.43 35.01
CA LYS A 272 -33.25 -1.09 33.58
C LYS A 272 -31.93 -0.91 32.84
N PHE A 273 -30.95 -0.24 33.46
CA PHE A 273 -29.62 -0.05 32.89
C PHE A 273 -28.91 -1.38 32.62
N ILE A 274 -28.94 -2.29 33.59
CA ILE A 274 -28.33 -3.63 33.45
C ILE A 274 -29.05 -4.43 32.36
N ASN A 275 -30.38 -4.39 32.32
CA ASN A 275 -31.16 -5.09 31.29
C ASN A 275 -30.88 -4.55 29.89
N ASN A 276 -30.86 -3.23 29.73
CA ASN A 276 -30.54 -2.59 28.46
C ASN A 276 -29.10 -2.91 28.02
N GLN A 277 -28.14 -2.89 28.96
CA GLN A 277 -26.76 -3.28 28.68
C GLN A 277 -26.68 -4.74 28.21
N SER A 278 -27.37 -5.66 28.88
CA SER A 278 -27.43 -7.06 28.47
C SER A 278 -27.99 -7.24 27.06
N VAL A 279 -29.00 -6.45 26.66
CA VAL A 279 -29.55 -6.49 25.30
C VAL A 279 -28.53 -5.98 24.29
N ILE A 280 -27.86 -4.86 24.57
CA ILE A 280 -26.80 -4.32 23.70
C ILE A 280 -25.67 -5.33 23.57
N ASP A 281 -25.17 -5.88 24.68
CA ASP A 281 -24.09 -6.88 24.69
C ASP A 281 -24.46 -8.12 23.87
N PHE A 282 -25.72 -8.56 23.92
CA PHE A 282 -26.22 -9.65 23.10
C PHE A 282 -26.19 -9.31 21.61
N GLN A 283 -26.68 -8.13 21.21
CA GLN A 283 -26.66 -7.70 19.80
C GLN A 283 -25.22 -7.50 19.29
N CYS A 284 -24.36 -6.88 20.10
CA CYS A 284 -22.93 -6.71 19.81
C CYS A 284 -22.24 -8.06 19.58
N LYS A 285 -22.51 -9.07 20.43
CA LYS A 285 -22.01 -10.44 20.23
C LYS A 285 -22.58 -11.10 18.98
N LYS A 286 -23.89 -10.95 18.72
CA LYS A 286 -24.57 -11.53 17.56
C LYS A 286 -23.95 -11.06 16.23
N TYR A 287 -23.64 -9.77 16.13
CA TYR A 287 -23.09 -9.17 14.91
C TYR A 287 -21.56 -8.97 14.94
N ARG A 288 -20.87 -9.41 16.00
CA ARG A 288 -19.41 -9.29 16.18
C ARG A 288 -18.88 -7.86 16.03
N ILE A 289 -19.57 -6.92 16.66
CA ILE A 289 -19.34 -5.48 16.64
C ILE A 289 -19.37 -4.95 18.07
N ASP A 290 -18.76 -3.79 18.28
CA ASP A 290 -18.72 -3.15 19.60
C ASP A 290 -19.75 -2.02 19.76
N SER A 291 -20.22 -1.45 18.63
CA SER A 291 -21.15 -0.31 18.58
C SER A 291 -21.92 -0.27 17.27
N SER A 292 -23.09 0.38 17.28
CA SER A 292 -23.89 0.67 16.10
C SER A 292 -23.13 1.52 15.06
N GLU A 293 -22.29 2.44 15.51
CA GLU A 293 -21.44 3.28 14.65
C GLU A 293 -20.39 2.43 13.93
N MET A 294 -19.80 1.46 14.63
CA MET A 294 -18.85 0.52 14.02
C MET A 294 -19.53 -0.36 12.97
N LEU A 295 -20.77 -0.81 13.24
CA LEU A 295 -21.55 -1.58 12.26
C LEU A 295 -21.88 -0.75 11.02
N GLU A 296 -22.29 0.50 11.21
CA GLU A 296 -22.60 1.42 10.11
C GLU A 296 -21.37 1.68 9.24
N LEU A 297 -20.22 1.95 9.85
CA LEU A 297 -18.96 2.12 9.12
C LEU A 297 -18.58 0.85 8.33
N ARG A 298 -18.74 -0.33 8.94
CA ARG A 298 -18.49 -1.61 8.25
C ARG A 298 -19.45 -1.82 7.08
N TRP A 299 -20.72 -1.46 7.25
CA TRP A 299 -21.74 -1.56 6.22
C TRP A 299 -21.48 -0.59 5.05
N GLU A 300 -21.08 0.64 5.33
CA GLU A 300 -20.71 1.60 4.30
C GLU A 300 -19.48 1.13 3.51
N ASN A 301 -18.46 0.62 4.20
CA ASN A 301 -17.29 0.04 3.56
C ASN A 301 -17.66 -1.16 2.67
N TYR A 302 -18.59 -2.00 3.11
CA TYR A 302 -19.11 -3.10 2.29
C TYR A 302 -19.79 -2.60 1.01
N LYS A 303 -20.72 -1.65 1.12
CA LYS A 303 -21.41 -1.08 -0.06
C LYS A 303 -20.42 -0.44 -1.03
N ASN A 304 -19.43 0.28 -0.52
CA ASN A 304 -18.38 0.88 -1.33
C ASN A 304 -17.54 -0.17 -2.06
N ARG A 305 -17.20 -1.28 -1.39
CA ARG A 305 -16.51 -2.41 -2.00
C ARG A 305 -17.36 -3.07 -3.09
N MET A 306 -18.62 -3.38 -2.80
CA MET A 306 -19.53 -4.00 -3.79
C MET A 306 -19.72 -3.12 -5.01
N HIS A 307 -19.85 -1.80 -4.82
CA HIS A 307 -19.87 -0.86 -5.92
C HIS A 307 -18.55 -0.87 -6.70
N ALA A 308 -17.40 -0.85 -6.01
CA ALA A 308 -16.08 -0.91 -6.66
C ALA A 308 -15.88 -2.22 -7.46
N GLU A 309 -16.33 -3.37 -6.94
CA GLU A 309 -16.27 -4.67 -7.63
C GLU A 309 -17.17 -4.67 -8.88
N ARG A 310 -18.39 -4.14 -8.79
CA ARG A 310 -19.27 -3.98 -9.97
C ARG A 310 -18.64 -3.08 -11.03
N GLN A 311 -18.07 -1.95 -10.63
CA GLN A 311 -17.39 -1.05 -11.56
C GLN A 311 -16.13 -1.69 -12.17
N TYR A 312 -15.36 -2.42 -11.38
CA TYR A 312 -14.19 -3.16 -11.86
C TYR A 312 -14.58 -4.21 -12.91
N LYS A 313 -15.67 -4.94 -12.70
CA LYS A 313 -16.21 -5.91 -13.66
C LYS A 313 -16.69 -5.22 -14.94
N ASN A 314 -17.44 -4.12 -14.83
CA ASN A 314 -17.92 -3.35 -15.98
C ASN A 314 -16.75 -2.79 -16.80
N ILE A 315 -15.74 -2.23 -16.13
CA ILE A 315 -14.52 -1.74 -16.77
C ILE A 315 -13.76 -2.88 -17.45
N SER A 316 -13.65 -4.04 -16.81
CA SER A 316 -12.99 -5.21 -17.41
C SER A 316 -13.71 -5.70 -18.67
N ASN A 317 -15.05 -5.73 -18.65
CA ASN A 317 -15.83 -6.06 -19.84
C ASN A 317 -15.66 -5.01 -20.94
N SER A 318 -15.62 -3.72 -20.60
CA SER A 318 -15.39 -2.63 -21.55
C SER A 318 -14.00 -2.71 -22.18
N ILE A 319 -12.98 -3.08 -21.40
CA ILE A 319 -11.62 -3.31 -21.89
C ILE A 319 -11.60 -4.46 -22.89
N ALA A 320 -12.26 -5.59 -22.58
CA ALA A 320 -12.35 -6.72 -23.49
C ALA A 320 -13.05 -6.36 -24.82
N ALA A 321 -14.14 -5.57 -24.75
CA ALA A 321 -14.81 -5.08 -25.95
C ALA A 321 -13.90 -4.18 -26.80
N MET A 322 -13.16 -3.26 -26.18
CA MET A 322 -12.19 -2.40 -26.89
C MET A 322 -11.05 -3.21 -27.52
N MET A 323 -10.57 -4.27 -26.87
CA MET A 323 -9.54 -5.15 -27.44
C MET A 323 -10.07 -5.85 -28.71
N SER A 324 -11.30 -6.35 -28.67
CA SER A 324 -11.97 -6.93 -29.84
C SER A 324 -12.18 -5.90 -30.96
N ASP A 325 -12.57 -4.66 -30.64
CA ASP A 325 -12.72 -3.59 -31.64
C ASP A 325 -11.40 -3.25 -32.34
N ILE A 326 -10.29 -3.32 -31.60
CA ILE A 326 -8.93 -3.08 -32.12
C ILE A 326 -8.47 -4.25 -32.98
N GLU A 327 -8.67 -5.49 -32.54
CA GLU A 327 -8.42 -6.71 -33.33
C GLU A 327 -9.14 -6.63 -34.68
N ASP A 328 -10.46 -6.36 -34.67
CA ASP A 328 -11.27 -6.18 -35.87
C ASP A 328 -10.73 -5.09 -36.81
N LEU A 329 -10.27 -3.96 -36.25
CA LEU A 329 -9.71 -2.86 -37.01
C LEU A 329 -8.38 -3.25 -37.65
N LEU A 330 -7.53 -3.98 -36.95
CA LEU A 330 -6.22 -4.43 -37.43
C LEU A 330 -6.37 -5.52 -38.50
N GLU A 331 -7.28 -6.48 -38.33
CA GLU A 331 -7.59 -7.51 -39.32
C GLU A 331 -8.09 -6.90 -40.63
N LYS A 332 -9.02 -5.93 -40.57
CA LYS A 332 -9.54 -5.21 -41.76
C LYS A 332 -8.45 -4.50 -42.55
N ASN A 333 -7.33 -4.14 -41.91
CA ASN A 333 -6.20 -3.47 -42.53
C ASN A 333 -5.04 -4.43 -42.88
N GLY A 334 -5.23 -5.75 -42.72
CA GLY A 334 -4.23 -6.76 -43.09
C GLY A 334 -3.00 -6.80 -42.18
N ILE A 335 -3.16 -6.45 -40.91
CA ILE A 335 -2.11 -6.43 -39.90
C ILE A 335 -2.23 -7.71 -39.07
N GLY A 336 -1.23 -8.60 -39.17
CA GLY A 336 -1.29 -9.95 -38.57
C GLY A 336 -0.72 -10.09 -37.17
N GLU A 337 0.17 -9.19 -36.73
CA GLU A 337 0.75 -9.22 -35.37
C GLU A 337 -0.05 -8.31 -34.43
N VAL A 338 -1.23 -8.78 -34.03
CA VAL A 338 -2.13 -8.02 -33.16
C VAL A 338 -1.62 -7.98 -31.71
N ASP A 339 -1.07 -9.10 -31.21
CA ASP A 339 -0.54 -9.22 -29.85
C ASP A 339 0.53 -8.16 -29.53
N PHE A 340 1.44 -7.90 -30.48
CA PHE A 340 2.48 -6.87 -30.33
C PHE A 340 1.88 -5.47 -30.10
N ILE A 341 0.78 -5.16 -30.79
CA ILE A 341 0.11 -3.87 -30.69
C ILE A 341 -0.64 -3.78 -29.36
N LEU A 342 -1.35 -4.84 -28.97
CA LEU A 342 -2.05 -4.93 -27.69
C LEU A 342 -1.10 -4.76 -26.49
N ASP A 343 0.11 -5.30 -26.57
CA ASP A 343 1.15 -5.17 -25.54
C ASP A 343 1.74 -3.75 -25.44
N HIS A 344 1.67 -2.95 -26.51
CA HIS A 344 2.29 -1.62 -26.60
C HIS A 344 1.29 -0.48 -26.88
N MET A 345 0.01 -0.68 -26.53
CA MET A 345 -1.11 0.24 -26.80
C MET A 345 -0.83 1.71 -26.44
N ASP A 346 -0.11 1.95 -25.34
CA ASP A 346 0.25 3.30 -24.89
C ASP A 346 1.07 4.08 -25.93
N TYR A 347 1.93 3.39 -26.68
CA TYR A 347 2.72 3.97 -27.76
C TYR A 347 1.85 4.25 -29.00
N PHE A 348 0.84 3.43 -29.26
CA PHE A 348 -0.06 3.60 -30.40
C PHE A 348 -1.11 4.70 -30.22
N ALA A 349 -1.35 5.14 -28.97
CA ALA A 349 -2.27 6.24 -28.64
C ALA A 349 -1.86 7.60 -29.21
N THR A 350 -0.59 7.81 -29.58
CA THR A 350 -0.13 9.06 -30.20
C THR A 350 0.87 8.82 -31.32
N GLY A 351 0.88 9.68 -32.35
CA GLY A 351 1.88 9.59 -33.42
C GLY A 351 3.33 9.77 -32.96
N LYS A 352 3.56 10.57 -31.92
CA LYS A 352 4.90 10.68 -31.30
C LYS A 352 5.31 9.37 -30.62
N GLY A 353 4.40 8.72 -29.90
CA GLY A 353 4.63 7.43 -29.25
C GLY A 353 5.02 6.34 -30.25
N ARG A 354 4.28 6.22 -31.36
CA ARG A 354 4.59 5.27 -32.43
C ARG A 354 5.98 5.48 -33.02
N LYS A 355 6.37 6.74 -33.26
CA LYS A 355 7.69 7.06 -33.78
C LYS A 355 8.81 6.67 -32.81
N ILE A 356 8.64 6.96 -31.52
CA ILE A 356 9.60 6.56 -30.47
C ILE A 356 9.74 5.04 -30.40
N LEU A 357 8.62 4.31 -30.45
CA LEU A 357 8.64 2.84 -30.45
C LEU A 357 9.34 2.30 -31.70
N LEU A 358 9.03 2.86 -32.87
CA LEU A 358 9.67 2.48 -34.13
C LEU A 358 11.19 2.71 -34.08
N ASP A 359 11.64 3.88 -33.65
CA ASP A 359 13.07 4.21 -33.54
C ASP A 359 13.79 3.25 -32.57
N LYS A 360 13.14 2.89 -31.45
CA LYS A 360 13.67 1.92 -30.49
C LYS A 360 13.84 0.52 -31.10
N HIS A 361 12.86 0.04 -31.87
CA HIS A 361 12.96 -1.27 -32.53
C HIS A 361 13.97 -1.25 -33.68
N ILE A 362 14.10 -0.12 -34.41
CA ILE A 362 15.14 0.04 -35.44
C ILE A 362 16.54 -0.05 -34.81
N ALA A 363 16.80 0.66 -33.71
CA ALA A 363 18.08 0.56 -33.00
C ALA A 363 18.35 -0.87 -32.51
N LYS A 364 17.33 -1.54 -31.95
CA LYS A 364 17.43 -2.94 -31.52
C LYS A 364 17.72 -3.89 -32.69
N LYS A 365 17.13 -3.65 -33.87
CA LYS A 365 17.42 -4.40 -35.09
C LYS A 365 18.89 -4.23 -35.50
N GLU A 366 19.42 -3.02 -35.44
CA GLU A 366 20.83 -2.73 -35.78
C GLU A 366 21.80 -3.42 -34.80
N GLU A 367 21.52 -3.35 -33.50
CA GLU A 367 22.31 -4.03 -32.48
C GLU A 367 22.32 -5.55 -32.70
N LEU A 368 21.15 -6.15 -32.91
CA LEU A 368 21.01 -7.58 -33.19
C LEU A 368 21.71 -7.98 -34.49
N TYR A 369 21.66 -7.13 -35.51
CA TYR A 369 22.36 -7.37 -36.78
C TYR A 369 23.88 -7.39 -36.59
N LEU A 370 24.43 -6.42 -35.85
CA LEU A 370 25.86 -6.36 -35.56
C LEU A 370 26.32 -7.56 -34.71
N SER A 371 25.55 -7.94 -33.69
CA SER A 371 25.86 -9.11 -32.86
C SER A 371 25.83 -10.40 -33.68
N LEU A 372 24.87 -10.53 -34.59
CA LEU A 372 24.72 -11.70 -35.45
C LEU A 372 25.86 -11.77 -36.47
N GLN A 373 26.25 -10.64 -37.08
CA GLN A 373 27.39 -10.59 -37.98
C GLN A 373 28.70 -10.95 -37.27
N LYS A 374 28.87 -10.50 -36.02
CA LYS A 374 30.03 -10.86 -35.20
C LYS A 374 30.04 -12.37 -34.89
N ALA A 375 28.93 -12.92 -34.44
CA ALA A 375 28.79 -14.33 -34.13
C ALA A 375 28.97 -15.23 -35.36
N GLU A 376 28.44 -14.85 -36.52
CA GLU A 376 28.64 -15.56 -37.80
C GLU A 376 30.11 -15.56 -38.24
N ARG A 377 30.83 -14.45 -38.04
CA ARG A 377 32.28 -14.40 -38.28
C ARG A 377 33.05 -15.30 -37.33
N GLU A 378 32.75 -15.23 -36.02
CA GLU A 378 33.39 -16.09 -34.99
C GLU A 378 33.18 -17.57 -35.30
N SER A 379 31.95 -17.95 -35.64
CA SER A 379 31.62 -19.30 -36.11
C SER A 379 32.38 -19.69 -37.38
N GLY A 380 32.43 -18.81 -38.39
CA GLY A 380 33.13 -19.06 -39.64
C GLY A 380 34.61 -19.35 -39.42
N MET A 381 35.23 -18.60 -38.51
CA MET A 381 36.62 -18.83 -38.09
C MET A 381 36.78 -20.15 -37.34
N MET A 382 35.91 -20.45 -36.36
CA MET A 382 35.92 -21.73 -35.65
C MET A 382 35.76 -22.94 -36.59
N ASN A 383 34.90 -22.82 -37.61
CA ASN A 383 34.71 -23.87 -38.60
C ASN A 383 35.95 -24.06 -39.50
N LEU A 384 36.61 -22.97 -39.90
CA LEU A 384 37.87 -23.04 -40.66
C LEU A 384 38.97 -23.73 -39.84
N VAL A 385 39.11 -23.36 -38.56
CA VAL A 385 40.06 -23.98 -37.62
C VAL A 385 39.78 -25.48 -37.47
N LEU A 386 38.52 -25.88 -37.26
CA LEU A 386 38.12 -27.28 -37.14
C LEU A 386 38.31 -28.08 -38.46
N THR A 387 38.10 -27.43 -39.61
CA THR A 387 38.29 -28.06 -40.94
C THR A 387 39.77 -28.28 -41.24
N ASN A 388 40.61 -27.29 -40.91
CA ASN A 388 42.06 -27.40 -41.03
C ASN A 388 42.60 -28.50 -40.09
N TYR A 389 42.14 -28.54 -38.84
CA TYR A 389 42.46 -29.62 -37.88
C TYR A 389 42.13 -31.02 -38.43
N LYS A 390 40.92 -31.20 -38.98
CA LYS A 390 40.51 -32.47 -39.61
C LYS A 390 41.35 -32.83 -40.83
N SER A 391 41.75 -31.85 -41.64
CA SER A 391 42.57 -32.07 -42.83
C SER A 391 44.01 -32.46 -42.48
N HIS A 392 44.59 -31.86 -41.44
CA HIS A 392 45.95 -32.13 -40.97
C HIS A 392 46.06 -33.51 -40.33
N THR A 393 45.14 -33.84 -39.40
CA THR A 393 45.05 -35.17 -38.78
C THR A 393 44.74 -36.28 -39.79
N SER A 394 44.02 -35.97 -40.87
CA SER A 394 43.84 -36.90 -41.99
C SER A 394 45.14 -37.08 -42.79
N HIS A 395 45.88 -36.01 -43.06
CA HIS A 395 47.14 -36.05 -43.81
C HIS A 395 48.26 -36.78 -43.05
N GLU A 396 48.32 -36.66 -41.72
CA GLU A 396 49.25 -37.43 -40.88
C GLU A 396 48.93 -38.93 -40.89
N LYS A 397 47.64 -39.31 -40.84
CA LYS A 397 47.22 -40.71 -41.00
C LYS A 397 47.57 -41.33 -42.35
N TRP A 398 47.78 -40.51 -43.40
CA TRP A 398 48.28 -40.96 -44.70
C TRP A 398 49.80 -41.05 -44.79
N LYS A 399 50.56 -40.38 -43.88
CA LYS A 399 52.02 -40.47 -43.80
C LYS A 399 52.51 -41.63 -42.92
N GLU A 400 51.66 -42.16 -42.04
CA GLU A 400 51.95 -43.33 -41.19
C GLU A 400 51.58 -44.69 -41.84
N LYS A 401 51.11 -44.70 -43.08
CA LYS A 401 50.91 -45.90 -43.92
C LYS A 401 51.93 -45.93 -45.04
#